data_AF-A0A0D5A1I4-F1
#
_entry.id   AF-A0A0D5A1I4-F1
#
_cell.length_a   1.000
_cell.length_b   1.000
_cell.length_c   1.000
_cell.angle_alpha   90.00
_cell.angle_beta   90.00
_cell.angle_gamma   90.00
#
_symmetry.space_group_name_H-M   'P 1'
#
loop_
_entity.id
_entity.type
_entity.pdbx_description
1 polymer ?
#
loop_
_entity_poly.entity_id
_entity_poly.type
_entity_poly.pdbx_seq_one_letter_code
_entity_poly.pdbx_strand_id
1 'polypeptide(L)'
;MEVNHPRFGWVPFTATAQSPEDYNRELFAAAREGDVAPYVPPEDELEAAMPALSSRQFWLAALEIGITKTIVQDKIRSLGLAPLDEARMITQLVEATNFERTSQFLVELTSLFNILPNELDVLWTWASAL
;
A
#
# COMPACT_ATOMS: atom_id res chain seq x y z
N MET A 1 -6.56 31.28 -4.05
CA MET A 1 -6.73 30.06 -3.23
C MET A 1 -5.75 29.04 -3.76
N GLU A 2 -5.08 28.30 -2.90
CA GLU A 2 -4.14 27.25 -3.30
C GLU A 2 -4.71 25.90 -2.86
N VAL A 3 -4.52 24.88 -3.68
CA VAL A 3 -4.97 23.51 -3.41
C VAL A 3 -3.76 22.60 -3.38
N ASN A 4 -3.67 21.72 -2.40
CA ASN A 4 -2.56 20.79 -2.32
C ASN A 4 -2.81 19.61 -3.28
N HIS A 5 -1.97 19.50 -4.33
CA HIS A 5 -2.03 18.44 -5.33
C HIS A 5 -0.95 17.38 -5.03
N PRO A 6 -1.28 16.07 -5.02
CA PRO A 6 -0.39 15.01 -4.54
C PRO A 6 0.97 14.94 -5.28
N ARG A 7 0.98 15.22 -6.59
CA ARG A 7 2.22 15.23 -7.41
C ARG A 7 2.93 16.59 -7.51
N PHE A 8 2.20 17.69 -7.33
CA PHE A 8 2.67 19.03 -7.72
C PHE A 8 2.75 19.99 -6.53
N GLY A 9 2.41 19.54 -5.31
CA GLY A 9 2.35 20.36 -4.11
C GLY A 9 1.22 21.39 -4.18
N TRP A 10 1.38 22.52 -3.49
CA TRP A 10 0.42 23.61 -3.53
C TRP A 10 0.35 24.23 -4.93
N VAL A 11 -0.74 23.94 -5.65
CA VAL A 11 -1.03 24.51 -6.96
C VAL A 11 -2.07 25.63 -6.83
N PRO A 12 -1.97 26.69 -7.63
CA PRO A 12 -2.96 27.75 -7.62
C PRO A 12 -4.31 27.19 -8.11
N PHE A 13 -5.36 27.43 -7.34
CA PHE A 13 -6.72 27.16 -7.79
C PHE A 13 -7.07 28.15 -8.91
N THR A 14 -7.20 27.65 -10.13
CA THR A 14 -7.37 28.47 -11.34
C THR A 14 -8.83 28.77 -11.67
N ALA A 15 -9.78 28.07 -11.05
CA ALA A 15 -11.19 28.42 -11.18
C ALA A 15 -11.47 29.74 -10.42
N THR A 16 -12.25 30.61 -11.05
CA THR A 16 -12.59 31.94 -10.54
C THR A 16 -14.08 32.18 -10.69
N ALA A 17 -14.61 33.20 -10.02
CA ALA A 17 -15.98 33.64 -10.22
C ALA A 17 -16.29 34.06 -11.67
N GLN A 18 -15.26 34.31 -12.49
CA GLN A 18 -15.37 34.69 -13.90
C GLN A 18 -14.96 33.57 -14.86
N SER A 19 -14.82 32.33 -14.38
CA SER A 19 -14.52 31.20 -15.26
C SER A 19 -15.61 31.05 -16.33
N PRO A 20 -15.24 30.80 -17.60
CA PRO A 20 -16.20 30.76 -18.70
C PRO A 20 -17.18 29.59 -18.57
N GLU A 21 -16.75 28.49 -17.97
CA GLU A 21 -17.57 27.31 -17.72
C GLU A 21 -18.33 27.43 -16.40
N ASP A 22 -19.62 27.10 -16.44
CA ASP A 22 -20.53 27.14 -15.29
C ASP A 22 -20.02 26.26 -14.14
N TYR A 23 -19.55 25.05 -14.47
CA TYR A 23 -18.96 24.10 -13.52
C TYR A 23 -17.80 24.70 -12.71
N ASN A 24 -16.92 25.48 -13.34
CA ASN A 24 -15.76 26.08 -12.65
C ASN A 24 -16.18 27.23 -11.71
N ARG A 25 -17.26 27.95 -12.04
CA ARG A 25 -17.79 28.99 -11.13
C ARG A 25 -18.46 28.37 -9.91
N GLU A 26 -19.20 27.27 -10.10
CA GLU A 26 -19.79 26.48 -9.02
C GLU A 26 -18.71 25.90 -8.11
N LEU A 27 -17.63 25.33 -8.68
CA LEU A 27 -16.50 24.82 -7.92
C LEU A 27 -15.82 25.92 -7.08
N PHE A 28 -15.65 27.13 -7.63
CA PHE A 28 -15.09 28.27 -6.91
C PHE A 28 -15.99 28.75 -5.76
N ALA A 29 -17.30 28.74 -5.95
CA ALA A 29 -18.26 29.08 -4.89
C ALA A 29 -18.20 28.05 -3.75
N ALA A 30 -18.29 26.75 -4.07
CA ALA A 30 -18.20 25.67 -3.09
C ALA A 30 -16.85 25.67 -2.33
N ALA A 31 -15.74 25.90 -3.05
CA ALA A 31 -14.41 26.00 -2.46
C ALA A 31 -14.27 27.20 -1.50
N ARG A 32 -14.87 28.34 -1.83
CA ARG A 32 -14.88 29.53 -0.99
C ARG A 32 -15.75 29.38 0.25
N GLU A 33 -16.82 28.61 0.16
CA GLU A 33 -17.73 28.31 1.27
C GLU A 33 -17.17 27.26 2.23
N GLY A 34 -16.04 26.62 1.88
CA GLY A 34 -15.40 25.60 2.70
C GLY A 34 -16.08 24.23 2.63
N ASP A 35 -16.98 24.03 1.66
CA ASP A 35 -17.76 22.81 1.47
C ASP A 35 -17.02 21.76 0.62
N VAL A 36 -15.68 21.86 0.57
CA VAL A 36 -14.84 20.87 -0.12
C VAL A 36 -14.49 19.80 0.89
N ALA A 37 -14.93 18.56 0.62
CA ALA A 37 -14.54 17.43 1.41
C ALA A 37 -12.99 17.33 1.49
N PRO A 38 -12.42 16.99 2.65
CA PRO A 38 -11.00 16.69 2.75
C PRO A 38 -10.59 15.63 1.74
N TYR A 39 -9.39 15.79 1.18
CA TYR A 39 -8.82 14.78 0.29
C TYR A 39 -8.68 13.44 1.03
N VAL A 40 -9.20 12.39 0.42
CA VAL A 40 -9.01 10.99 0.84
C VAL A 40 -8.13 10.32 -0.21
N PRO A 41 -6.90 9.89 0.14
CA PRO A 41 -6.02 9.22 -0.80
C PRO A 41 -6.61 7.90 -1.32
N PRO A 42 -6.35 7.54 -2.59
CA PRO A 42 -6.69 6.21 -3.10
C PRO A 42 -5.81 5.14 -2.43
N GLU A 43 -6.30 3.89 -2.41
CA GLU A 43 -5.69 2.78 -1.68
C GLU A 43 -4.23 2.50 -2.11
N ASP A 44 -3.94 2.55 -3.40
CA ASP A 44 -2.59 2.38 -3.93
C ASP A 44 -1.59 3.44 -3.40
N GLU A 45 -2.05 4.67 -3.17
CA GLU A 45 -1.22 5.73 -2.58
C GLU A 45 -0.98 5.50 -1.08
N LEU A 46 -1.96 4.92 -0.38
CA LEU A 46 -1.81 4.53 1.03
C LEU A 46 -0.78 3.40 1.17
N GLU A 47 -0.86 2.37 0.33
CA GLU A 47 0.09 1.26 0.32
C GLU A 47 1.52 1.73 0.00
N ALA A 48 1.67 2.62 -0.98
CA ALA A 48 2.97 3.18 -1.36
C ALA A 48 3.59 4.10 -0.29
N ALA A 49 2.76 4.70 0.56
CA ALA A 49 3.23 5.52 1.68
C ALA A 49 3.69 4.69 2.89
N MET A 50 3.39 3.39 2.92
CA MET A 50 3.77 2.53 4.05
C MET A 50 5.30 2.30 4.08
N PRO A 51 5.92 2.37 5.27
CA PRO A 51 7.35 2.13 5.39
C PRO A 51 7.68 0.67 5.04
N ALA A 52 8.87 0.46 4.48
CA ALA A 52 9.40 -0.87 4.29
C ALA A 52 9.65 -1.54 5.64
N LEU A 53 9.24 -2.79 5.79
CA LEU A 53 9.50 -3.59 6.99
C LEU A 53 10.86 -4.27 6.87
N SER A 54 11.65 -4.22 7.93
CA SER A 54 12.80 -5.10 8.05
C SER A 54 12.37 -6.56 8.09
N SER A 55 13.28 -7.47 7.74
CA SER A 55 13.02 -8.91 7.80
C SER A 55 12.47 -9.37 9.15
N ARG A 56 13.01 -8.82 10.24
CA ARG A 56 12.52 -9.11 11.60
C ARG A 56 11.06 -8.68 11.77
N GLN A 57 10.71 -7.45 11.43
CA GLN A 57 9.36 -6.90 11.59
C GLN A 57 8.34 -7.70 10.75
N PHE A 58 8.68 -8.00 9.50
CA PHE A 58 7.84 -8.81 8.62
C PHE A 58 7.55 -10.20 9.20
N TRP A 59 8.60 -10.89 9.70
CA TRP A 59 8.41 -12.22 10.28
C TRP A 59 7.68 -12.20 11.63
N LEU A 60 7.78 -11.12 12.40
CA LEU A 60 6.97 -10.94 13.61
C LEU A 60 5.48 -10.70 13.27
N ALA A 61 5.19 -9.94 12.21
CA ALA A 61 3.82 -9.78 11.69
C ALA A 61 3.21 -11.14 11.29
N ALA A 62 3.97 -11.94 10.55
CA ALA A 62 3.51 -13.27 10.15
C ALA A 62 3.23 -14.17 11.37
N LEU A 63 4.07 -14.11 12.40
CA LEU A 63 3.88 -14.89 13.62
C LEU A 63 2.64 -14.48 14.42
N GLU A 64 2.26 -13.19 14.38
CA GLU A 64 1.05 -12.69 15.05
C GLU A 64 -0.22 -13.39 14.53
N ILE A 65 -0.26 -13.70 13.24
CA ILE A 65 -1.34 -14.46 12.60
C ILE A 65 -1.09 -15.98 12.56
N GLY A 66 -0.09 -16.47 13.31
CA GLY A 66 0.25 -17.88 13.40
C GLY A 66 0.98 -18.46 12.17
N ILE A 67 1.45 -17.60 11.26
CA ILE A 67 2.21 -18.01 10.07
C ILE A 67 3.70 -18.02 10.39
N THR A 68 4.31 -19.20 10.35
CA THR A 68 5.75 -19.38 10.55
C THR A 68 6.50 -19.44 9.22
N LYS A 69 7.82 -19.20 9.25
CA LYS A 69 8.69 -19.37 8.07
C LYS A 69 8.51 -20.73 7.40
N THR A 70 8.38 -21.79 8.20
CA THR A 70 8.20 -23.16 7.72
C THR A 70 6.87 -23.32 7.00
N ILE A 71 5.78 -22.78 7.56
CA ILE A 71 4.45 -22.80 6.91
C ILE A 71 4.53 -22.11 5.53
N VAL A 72 5.24 -20.99 5.42
CA VAL A 72 5.41 -20.31 4.13
C VAL A 72 6.21 -21.14 3.14
N GLN A 73 7.32 -21.72 3.56
CA GLN A 73 8.14 -22.57 2.70
C GLN A 73 7.39 -23.82 2.24
N ASP A 74 6.63 -24.46 3.13
CA ASP A 74 5.82 -25.64 2.80
C ASP A 74 4.69 -25.29 1.85
N LYS A 75 4.08 -24.10 1.99
CA LYS A 75 3.11 -23.60 1.04
C LYS A 75 3.74 -23.39 -0.34
N ILE A 76 4.93 -22.80 -0.43
CA ILE A 76 5.65 -22.62 -1.71
C ILE A 76 5.98 -23.99 -2.35
N ARG A 77 6.47 -24.95 -1.57
CA ARG A 77 6.72 -26.34 -2.03
C ARG A 77 5.45 -27.02 -2.55
N SER A 78 4.29 -26.73 -1.94
CA SER A 78 3.01 -27.30 -2.37
C SER A 78 2.50 -26.78 -3.72
N LEU A 79 3.09 -25.71 -4.27
CA LEU A 79 2.70 -25.16 -5.57
C LEU A 79 3.15 -26.02 -6.75
N GLY A 80 4.07 -26.97 -6.55
CA GLY A 80 4.55 -27.86 -7.61
C GLY A 80 5.35 -27.14 -8.70
N LEU A 81 6.05 -26.08 -8.34
CA LEU A 81 6.92 -25.31 -9.24
C LEU A 81 8.14 -26.14 -9.68
N ALA A 82 8.81 -25.70 -10.74
CA ALA A 82 10.10 -26.29 -11.10
C ALA A 82 11.10 -26.09 -9.94
N PRO A 83 12.00 -27.05 -9.66
CA PRO A 83 12.88 -27.00 -8.50
C PRO A 83 13.72 -25.72 -8.39
N LEU A 84 14.12 -25.14 -9.52
CA LEU A 84 14.89 -23.89 -9.56
C LEU A 84 14.04 -22.68 -9.16
N ASP A 85 12.78 -22.62 -9.60
CA ASP A 85 11.88 -21.51 -9.32
C ASP A 85 11.43 -21.53 -7.85
N GLU A 86 11.16 -22.72 -7.32
CA GLU A 86 10.90 -22.92 -5.89
C GLU A 86 12.07 -22.41 -5.03
N ALA A 87 13.30 -22.85 -5.35
CA ALA A 87 14.49 -22.43 -4.61
C ALA A 87 14.73 -20.92 -4.69
N ARG A 88 14.44 -20.29 -5.83
CA ARG A 88 14.52 -18.83 -6.01
C ARG A 88 13.52 -18.10 -5.12
N MET A 89 12.26 -18.52 -5.10
CA MET A 89 11.23 -17.90 -4.26
C MET A 89 11.56 -18.02 -2.77
N ILE A 90 11.99 -19.21 -2.33
CA ILE A 90 12.38 -19.43 -0.94
C ILE A 90 13.60 -18.56 -0.58
N THR A 91 14.61 -18.50 -1.44
CA THR A 91 15.80 -17.67 -1.21
C THR A 91 15.44 -16.20 -1.12
N GLN A 92 14.62 -15.69 -2.05
CA GLN A 92 14.16 -14.31 -2.04
C GLN A 92 13.42 -13.95 -0.75
N LEU A 93 12.59 -14.85 -0.23
CA LEU A 93 11.85 -14.64 1.02
C LEU A 93 12.75 -14.71 2.26
N VAL A 94 13.71 -15.64 2.29
CA VAL A 94 14.56 -15.88 3.48
C VAL A 94 15.68 -14.85 3.59
N GLU A 95 16.28 -14.47 2.46
CA GLU A 95 17.43 -13.55 2.39
C GLU A 95 17.00 -12.08 2.21
N ALA A 96 15.70 -11.80 2.06
CA ALA A 96 15.21 -10.42 2.01
C ALA A 96 15.53 -9.68 3.31
N THR A 97 16.17 -8.52 3.15
CA THR A 97 16.50 -7.59 4.23
C THR A 97 15.34 -6.66 4.54
N ASN A 98 14.63 -6.21 3.49
CA ASN A 98 13.48 -5.33 3.58
C ASN A 98 12.32 -5.86 2.72
N PHE A 99 11.10 -5.59 3.15
CA PHE A 99 9.86 -5.95 2.50
C PHE A 99 9.05 -4.68 2.26
N GLU A 100 8.54 -4.51 1.04
CA GLU A 100 7.74 -3.35 0.62
C GLU A 100 6.28 -3.76 0.44
N ARG A 101 5.33 -2.92 0.90
CA ARG A 101 3.90 -3.25 0.86
C ARG A 101 3.38 -3.42 -0.56
N THR A 102 3.98 -2.71 -1.52
CA THR A 102 3.66 -2.71 -2.95
C THR A 102 4.36 -3.83 -3.73
N SER A 103 5.13 -4.70 -3.05
CA SER A 103 5.85 -5.79 -3.71
C SER A 103 4.87 -6.81 -4.31
N GLN A 104 4.89 -6.97 -5.63
CA GLN A 104 4.05 -7.96 -6.33
C GLN A 104 4.23 -9.38 -5.77
N PHE A 105 5.47 -9.74 -5.41
CA PHE A 105 5.77 -11.03 -4.78
C PHE A 105 4.99 -11.25 -3.49
N LEU A 106 4.86 -10.22 -2.65
CA LEU A 106 4.10 -10.31 -1.40
C LEU A 106 2.59 -10.31 -1.62
N VAL A 107 2.10 -9.58 -2.63
CA VAL A 107 0.68 -9.62 -3.02
C VAL A 107 0.28 -11.03 -3.43
N GLU A 108 1.10 -11.68 -4.26
CA GLU A 108 0.87 -13.08 -4.66
C GLU A 108 0.97 -14.02 -3.45
N LEU A 109 1.98 -13.83 -2.59
CA LEU A 109 2.18 -14.66 -1.40
C LEU A 109 1.01 -14.55 -0.42
N THR A 110 0.55 -13.35 -0.12
CA THR A 110 -0.53 -13.09 0.85
C THR A 110 -1.88 -13.58 0.32
N SER A 111 -2.09 -13.49 -1.00
CA SER A 111 -3.22 -14.13 -1.69
C SER A 111 -3.24 -15.66 -1.51
N LEU A 112 -2.08 -16.33 -1.55
CA LEU A 112 -1.98 -17.78 -1.27
C LEU A 112 -2.41 -18.17 0.15
N PHE A 113 -2.33 -17.22 1.09
CA PHE A 113 -2.76 -17.38 2.48
C PHE A 113 -4.19 -16.88 2.74
N ASN A 114 -4.89 -16.37 1.71
CA ASN A 114 -6.19 -15.71 1.82
C ASN A 114 -6.18 -14.52 2.79
N ILE A 115 -5.07 -13.78 2.87
CA ILE A 115 -4.97 -12.55 3.66
C ILE A 115 -5.53 -11.42 2.81
N LEU A 116 -6.53 -10.70 3.31
CA LEU A 116 -7.11 -9.57 2.60
C LEU A 116 -6.16 -8.34 2.64
N PRO A 117 -6.18 -7.45 1.62
CA PRO A 117 -5.30 -6.27 1.59
C PRO A 117 -5.42 -5.38 2.84
N ASN A 118 -6.64 -5.15 3.33
CA ASN A 118 -6.88 -4.37 4.54
C ASN A 118 -6.35 -5.06 5.83
N GLU A 119 -6.42 -6.38 5.91
CA GLU A 119 -5.84 -7.14 7.03
C GLU A 119 -4.31 -7.07 7.00
N LEU A 120 -3.74 -7.16 5.80
CA LEU A 120 -2.31 -6.98 5.59
C LEU A 120 -1.86 -5.57 6.01
N ASP A 121 -2.62 -4.53 5.68
CA ASP A 121 -2.33 -3.14 6.06
C ASP A 121 -2.32 -2.92 7.58
N VAL A 122 -3.25 -3.56 8.29
CA VAL A 122 -3.30 -3.52 9.76
C VAL A 122 -2.04 -4.15 10.35
N LEU A 123 -1.65 -5.34 9.85
CA LEU A 123 -0.42 -6.02 10.28
C LEU A 123 0.83 -5.21 9.94
N TRP A 124 0.85 -4.58 8.75
CA TRP A 124 1.96 -3.79 8.27
C TRP A 124 2.18 -2.56 9.14
N THR A 125 1.09 -1.84 9.43
CA THR A 125 1.11 -0.66 10.29
C THR A 125 1.61 -1.02 11.67
N TRP A 126 1.10 -2.11 12.26
CA TRP A 126 1.53 -2.59 13.57
C TRP A 126 3.03 -2.96 13.58
N ALA A 127 3.48 -3.74 12.60
CA ALA A 127 4.86 -4.22 12.55
C ALA A 127 5.87 -3.12 12.25
N SER A 128 5.46 -2.06 11.56
CA SER A 128 6.32 -0.89 11.30
C SER A 128 6.75 -0.16 12.57
N ALA A 129 5.99 -0.32 13.66
CA ALA A 129 6.24 0.31 14.96
C ALA A 129 7.12 -0.52 15.91
N LEU A 130 7.56 -1.73 15.52
CA LEU A 130 8.39 -2.65 16.32
C LEU A 130 9.90 -2.46 16.12
#